data_AF-A0ABD7INQ3-F1
#
_entry.id   AF-A0ABD7INQ3-F1
#
_cell.length_a   1.000
_cell.length_b   1.000
_cell.length_c   1.000
_cell.angle_alpha   90.00
_cell.angle_beta   90.00
_cell.angle_gamma   90.00
#
_symmetry.space_group_name_H-M   'P 1'
#
loop_
_entity.id
_entity.type
_entity.pdbx_description
1 polymer ?
#
loop_
_entity_poly.entity_id
_entity_poly.type
_entity_poly.pdbx_seq_one_letter_code
_entity_poly.pdbx_strand_id
1 'polypeptide(L)'
;FVERHRLEVVFFGYDAWGLTPTIKQLNLNSGWPLQAIRQRTSELKDPTKFLQTMFVEGSVDRLDDRIMEKALLNAEIYEDKIGIQVDKAKATLKIDVVDALIDALFQAMYHFEDFGIVNDKSQQVSRMTVEQIEAWLTNPESGMTDGGD
;
A
#
# COMPACT_ATOMS: atom_id res chain seq x y z
N PHE A 1 15.96 1.43 0.10
CA PHE A 1 15.18 2.57 -0.40
C PHE A 1 14.59 3.36 0.76
N VAL A 2 13.78 2.73 1.62
CA VAL A 2 13.18 3.33 2.82
C VAL A 2 14.17 4.17 3.65
N GLU A 3 15.27 3.57 4.13
CA GLU A 3 16.27 4.29 4.94
C GLU A 3 16.91 5.48 4.20
N ARG A 4 17.29 5.28 2.94
CA ARG A 4 17.91 6.30 2.08
C ARG A 4 17.01 7.53 1.92
N HIS A 5 15.70 7.31 1.81
CA HIS A 5 14.71 8.36 1.61
C HIS A 5 14.02 8.79 2.92
N ARG A 6 14.39 8.17 4.05
CA ARG A 6 13.81 8.40 5.39
C ARG A 6 12.28 8.35 5.37
N LEU A 7 11.75 7.32 4.72
CA LEU A 7 10.30 7.14 4.62
C LEU A 7 9.72 6.61 5.92
N GLU A 8 8.63 7.21 6.37
CA GLU A 8 7.74 6.62 7.37
C GLU A 8 6.85 5.61 6.66
N VAL A 9 7.08 4.33 6.92
CA VAL A 9 6.34 3.25 6.25
C VAL A 9 5.02 3.03 6.96
N VAL A 10 3.93 3.16 6.21
CA VAL A 10 2.58 2.84 6.72
C VAL A 10 2.37 1.32 6.76
N PHE A 11 2.65 0.64 5.65
CA PHE A 11 2.73 -0.81 5.52
C PHE A 11 3.33 -1.20 4.15
N PHE A 12 3.70 -2.47 3.97
CA PHE A 12 3.94 -3.07 2.65
C PHE A 12 2.71 -3.86 2.20
N GLY A 13 2.06 -3.39 1.14
CA GLY A 13 0.92 -4.05 0.51
C GLY A 13 1.37 -5.21 -0.36
N TYR A 14 0.65 -6.33 -0.33
CA TYR A 14 0.95 -7.47 -1.20
C TYR A 14 -0.30 -8.21 -1.67
N ASP A 15 -0.22 -8.77 -2.88
CA ASP A 15 -1.22 -9.67 -3.44
C ASP A 15 -1.43 -10.91 -2.55
N ALA A 16 -2.65 -11.03 -2.00
CA ALA A 16 -3.03 -12.12 -1.10
C ALA A 16 -3.23 -13.49 -1.78
N TRP A 17 -3.45 -13.56 -3.10
CA TRP A 17 -3.69 -14.82 -3.82
C TRP A 17 -2.45 -15.71 -3.87
N GLY A 18 -1.26 -15.12 -3.79
CA GLY A 18 0.02 -15.82 -3.80
C GLY A 18 0.73 -15.76 -2.46
N LEU A 19 0.07 -16.13 -1.35
CA LEU A 19 0.69 -16.11 -0.01
C LEU A 19 1.92 -17.03 0.06
N THR A 20 3.08 -16.45 -0.26
CA THR A 20 4.32 -17.17 -0.56
C THR A 20 5.21 -17.28 0.68
N PRO A 21 6.18 -18.22 0.67
CA PRO A 21 7.26 -18.24 1.66
C PRO A 21 7.95 -16.88 1.84
N THR A 22 8.00 -16.07 0.78
CA THR A 22 8.57 -14.72 0.78
C THR A 22 7.83 -13.78 1.73
N ILE A 23 6.49 -13.80 1.78
CA ILE A 23 5.71 -12.95 2.71
C ILE A 23 5.97 -13.37 4.16
N LYS A 24 6.06 -14.68 4.42
CA LYS A 24 6.41 -15.18 5.77
C LYS A 24 7.80 -14.74 6.18
N GLN A 25 8.78 -14.83 5.28
CA GLN A 25 10.13 -14.34 5.54
C GLN A 25 10.15 -12.83 5.75
N LEU A 26 9.39 -12.06 4.98
CA LEU A 26 9.29 -10.62 5.15
C LEU A 26 8.71 -10.26 6.52
N ASN A 27 7.67 -10.97 6.96
CA ASN A 27 7.07 -10.77 8.29
C ASN A 27 8.09 -11.06 9.40
N LEU A 28 8.82 -12.17 9.30
CA LEU A 28 9.77 -12.60 10.33
C LEU A 28 11.04 -11.73 10.41
N ASN A 29 11.46 -11.10 9.31
CA ASN A 29 12.78 -10.47 9.22
C ASN A 29 12.75 -8.95 9.03
N SER A 30 11.62 -8.36 8.63
CA SER A 30 11.61 -6.95 8.21
C SER A 30 11.15 -5.98 9.29
N GLY A 31 10.37 -6.44 10.28
CA GLY A 31 9.78 -5.58 11.32
C GLY A 31 8.71 -4.60 10.81
N TRP A 32 8.46 -4.56 9.50
CA TRP A 32 7.50 -3.64 8.90
C TRP A 32 6.06 -4.18 8.95
N PRO A 33 5.06 -3.31 9.09
CA PRO A 33 3.66 -3.70 8.94
C PRO A 33 3.41 -4.25 7.53
N LEU A 34 2.73 -5.40 7.44
CA LEU A 34 2.36 -6.03 6.15
C LEU A 34 0.85 -6.05 6.01
N GLN A 35 0.35 -5.67 4.83
CA GLN A 35 -1.08 -5.66 4.53
C GLN A 35 -1.36 -6.54 3.32
N ALA A 36 -2.19 -7.58 3.53
CA ALA A 36 -2.70 -8.38 2.44
C ALA A 36 -3.78 -7.60 1.67
N ILE A 37 -3.62 -7.46 0.36
CA ILE A 37 -4.58 -6.83 -0.54
C ILE A 37 -5.29 -7.92 -1.34
N ARG A 38 -6.61 -7.98 -1.20
CA ARG A 38 -7.44 -8.97 -1.89
C ARG A 38 -7.59 -8.56 -3.36
N GLN A 39 -7.21 -9.46 -4.25
CA GLN A 39 -7.24 -9.20 -5.69
C GLN A 39 -8.63 -9.46 -6.29
N ARG A 40 -9.60 -8.63 -5.91
CA ARG A 40 -10.95 -8.67 -6.46
C ARG A 40 -11.34 -7.29 -6.97
N THR A 41 -12.13 -7.23 -8.03
CA THR A 41 -12.62 -5.97 -8.61
C THR A 41 -13.26 -5.06 -7.57
N SER A 42 -13.97 -5.61 -6.58
CA SER A 42 -14.58 -4.82 -5.49
C SER A 42 -13.59 -4.03 -4.65
N GLU A 43 -12.34 -4.50 -4.53
CA GLU A 43 -11.28 -3.89 -3.73
C GLU A 43 -10.38 -3.00 -4.60
N LEU A 44 -10.17 -3.38 -5.87
CA LEU A 44 -9.22 -2.72 -6.76
C LEU A 44 -9.84 -1.67 -7.69
N LYS A 45 -11.17 -1.60 -7.79
CA LYS A 45 -11.85 -0.63 -8.66
C LYS A 45 -11.53 0.82 -8.33
N ASP A 46 -11.55 1.18 -7.05
CA ASP A 46 -11.38 2.57 -6.61
C ASP A 46 -9.91 2.99 -6.75
N PRO A 47 -8.91 2.17 -6.35
CA PRO A 47 -7.50 2.47 -6.61
C PRO A 47 -7.15 2.52 -8.11
N THR A 48 -7.72 1.62 -8.92
CA THR A 48 -7.52 1.64 -10.38
C THR A 48 -8.07 2.94 -10.97
N LYS A 49 -9.27 3.35 -10.55
CA LYS A 49 -9.87 4.59 -11.03
C LYS A 49 -9.09 5.81 -10.57
N PHE A 50 -8.63 5.82 -9.33
CA PHE A 50 -7.80 6.89 -8.77
C PHE A 50 -6.50 7.05 -9.55
N LEU A 51 -5.81 5.95 -9.88
CA LEU A 51 -4.61 5.99 -10.73
C LEU A 51 -4.89 6.62 -12.11
N GLN A 52 -6.00 6.27 -12.76
CA GLN A 52 -6.40 6.89 -14.02
C GLN A 52 -6.65 8.39 -13.86
N THR A 53 -7.37 8.79 -12.81
CA THR A 53 -7.67 10.19 -12.52
C THR A 53 -6.38 11.00 -12.34
N MET A 54 -5.43 10.48 -11.56
CA MET A 54 -4.14 11.15 -11.36
C MET A 54 -3.39 11.42 -12.67
N PHE A 55 -3.38 10.45 -13.60
CA PHE A 55 -2.76 10.64 -14.92
C PHE A 55 -3.53 11.61 -15.81
N VAL A 56 -4.87 11.56 -15.80
CA VAL A 56 -5.72 12.47 -16.60
C VAL A 56 -5.59 13.92 -16.13
N GLU A 57 -5.51 14.13 -14.82
CA GLU A 57 -5.39 15.45 -14.21
C GLU A 57 -3.95 15.98 -14.20
N GLY A 58 -2.96 15.11 -14.44
CA GLY A 58 -1.54 15.47 -14.34
C GLY A 58 -1.10 15.75 -12.89
N SER A 59 -1.76 15.16 -11.90
CA SER A 59 -1.49 15.35 -10.47
C SER A 59 -0.47 14.36 -9.90
N VAL A 60 0.13 13.52 -10.74
CA VAL A 60 1.18 12.55 -10.38
C VAL A 60 2.41 12.73 -11.28
N ASP A 61 3.58 12.46 -10.71
CA ASP A 61 4.84 12.35 -11.43
C ASP A 61 5.48 10.98 -11.16
N ARG A 62 6.39 10.55 -12.03
CA ARG A 62 7.13 9.29 -11.90
C ARG A 62 8.60 9.47 -12.21
N LEU A 63 9.43 8.60 -11.64
CA LEU A 63 10.81 8.47 -12.06
C LEU A 63 10.89 8.09 -13.55
N ASP A 64 11.98 8.48 -14.20
CA ASP A 64 12.32 8.04 -15.56
C ASP A 64 12.74 6.57 -15.56
N ASP A 65 11.76 5.69 -15.38
CA ASP A 65 11.91 4.25 -15.32
C ASP A 65 11.23 3.62 -16.55
N ARG A 66 12.04 3.00 -17.41
CA ARG A 66 11.59 2.36 -18.65
C ARG A 66 10.76 1.10 -18.44
N ILE A 67 10.90 0.45 -17.29
CA ILE A 67 10.10 -0.73 -16.92
C ILE A 67 8.69 -0.25 -16.54
N MET A 68 8.60 0.78 -15.71
CA MET A 68 7.32 1.41 -15.35
C MET A 68 6.60 1.96 -16.58
N GLU A 69 7.32 2.69 -17.45
CA GLU A 69 6.76 3.22 -18.70
C GLU A 69 6.13 2.11 -19.55
N LYS A 70 6.86 1.01 -19.80
CA LYS A 70 6.34 -0.12 -20.57
C LYS A 70 5.16 -0.80 -19.88
N ALA A 71 5.23 -0.99 -18.56
CA ALA A 71 4.16 -1.62 -17.80
C ALA A 71 2.86 -0.80 -17.90
N LEU A 72 2.94 0.53 -17.81
CA LEU A 72 1.81 1.43 -17.98
C LEU A 72 1.23 1.38 -19.41
N LEU A 73 2.08 1.35 -20.43
CA LEU A 73 1.64 1.22 -21.84
C LEU A 73 0.97 -0.12 -22.13
N ASN A 74 1.36 -1.18 -21.43
CA ASN A 74 0.83 -2.52 -21.60
C ASN A 74 -0.44 -2.79 -20.76
N ALA A 75 -0.72 -1.95 -19.77
CA ALA A 75 -1.82 -2.15 -18.86
C ALA A 75 -3.15 -1.86 -19.58
N GLU A 76 -4.04 -2.83 -19.52
CA GLU A 76 -5.39 -2.73 -20.06
C GLU A 76 -6.42 -2.88 -18.95
N ILE A 77 -7.59 -2.29 -19.17
CA ILE A 77 -8.68 -2.37 -18.21
C ILE A 77 -9.58 -3.55 -18.57
N TYR A 78 -9.84 -4.37 -17.57
CA TYR A 78 -10.93 -5.34 -17.55
C TYR A 78 -12.09 -4.73 -16.76
N GLU A 79 -13.29 -4.81 -17.32
CA GLU A 79 -14.52 -4.36 -16.68
C GLU A 79 -15.47 -5.54 -16.47
N ASP A 80 -16.02 -5.64 -15.27
CA ASP A 80 -17.09 -6.59 -14.92
C ASP A 80 -18.30 -5.85 -14.32
N LYS A 81 -19.26 -6.62 -13.77
CA LYS A 81 -20.48 -6.05 -13.18
C LYS A 81 -20.24 -5.22 -11.90
N ILE A 82 -19.07 -5.33 -11.28
CA ILE A 82 -18.70 -4.68 -10.02
C ILE A 82 -17.90 -3.40 -10.30
N GLY A 83 -17.09 -3.38 -11.36
CA GLY A 83 -16.31 -2.21 -11.76
C GLY A 83 -15.15 -2.57 -12.67
N ILE A 84 -14.07 -1.81 -12.54
CA ILE A 84 -12.87 -1.94 -13.36
C ILE A 84 -11.69 -2.49 -12.56
N GLN A 85 -10.76 -3.14 -13.24
CA GLN A 85 -9.44 -3.52 -12.72
C GLN A 85 -8.46 -3.65 -13.88
N VAL A 86 -7.16 -3.76 -13.60
CA VAL A 86 -6.20 -4.12 -14.64
C VAL A 86 -6.36 -5.58 -15.06
N ASP A 87 -6.32 -5.85 -16.37
CA ASP A 87 -6.44 -7.20 -16.91
C ASP A 87 -5.13 -7.97 -16.69
N LYS A 88 -5.10 -8.75 -15.61
CA LYS A 88 -3.99 -9.65 -15.28
C LYS A 88 -3.96 -10.91 -16.14
N ALA A 89 -5.10 -11.31 -16.71
CA ALA A 89 -5.25 -12.56 -17.44
C ALA A 89 -4.75 -12.45 -18.88
N LYS A 90 -4.66 -11.23 -19.42
CA LYS A 90 -4.20 -11.00 -20.78
C LYS A 90 -2.80 -11.57 -21.04
N ALA A 91 -1.94 -11.68 -20.01
CA ALA A 91 -0.67 -12.42 -19.96
C ALA A 91 0.33 -12.22 -21.13
N THR A 92 0.04 -11.34 -22.08
CA THR A 92 0.87 -11.07 -23.25
C THR A 92 2.10 -10.25 -22.88
N LEU A 93 1.98 -9.37 -21.88
CA LEU A 93 3.02 -8.42 -21.47
C LEU A 93 3.02 -8.24 -19.95
N LYS A 94 4.16 -7.81 -19.40
CA LYS A 94 4.36 -7.61 -17.95
C LYS A 94 3.74 -6.28 -17.49
N ILE A 95 2.90 -6.37 -16.46
CA ILE A 95 2.21 -5.24 -15.83
C ILE A 95 2.43 -5.21 -14.30
N ASP A 96 3.37 -5.99 -13.78
CA ASP A 96 3.60 -6.16 -12.33
C ASP A 96 3.81 -4.81 -11.61
N VAL A 97 4.43 -3.84 -12.30
CA VAL A 97 4.61 -2.47 -11.75
C VAL A 97 3.26 -1.76 -11.58
N VAL A 98 2.36 -1.87 -12.56
CA VAL A 98 1.02 -1.23 -12.47
C VAL A 98 0.18 -1.91 -11.40
N ASP A 99 0.29 -3.23 -11.28
CA ASP A 99 -0.36 -3.99 -10.22
C ASP A 99 0.10 -3.54 -8.83
N ALA A 100 1.42 -3.41 -8.64
CA ALA A 100 2.00 -2.89 -7.39
C ALA A 100 1.60 -1.43 -7.09
N LEU A 101 1.43 -0.59 -8.11
CA LEU A 101 0.92 0.77 -7.92
C LEU A 101 -0.53 0.76 -7.42
N ILE A 102 -1.38 -0.11 -7.98
CA ILE A 102 -2.78 -0.25 -7.56
C ILE A 102 -2.86 -0.76 -6.12
N ASP A 103 -2.06 -1.77 -5.76
CA ASP A 103 -1.97 -2.27 -4.38
C ASP A 103 -1.53 -1.17 -3.39
N ALA A 104 -0.57 -0.31 -3.78
CA ALA A 104 -0.15 0.82 -2.95
C ALA A 104 -1.26 1.88 -2.80
N LEU A 105 -2.00 2.14 -3.89
CA LEU A 105 -3.10 3.11 -3.90
C LEU A 105 -4.33 2.65 -3.12
N PHE A 106 -4.44 1.37 -2.77
CA PHE A 106 -5.51 0.83 -1.92
C PHE A 106 -5.73 1.64 -0.64
N GLN A 107 -4.66 2.15 -0.02
CA GLN A 107 -4.76 3.08 1.10
C GLN A 107 -4.24 4.47 0.77
N ALA A 108 -3.27 4.61 -0.14
CA ALA A 108 -2.69 5.92 -0.41
C ALA A 108 -3.71 6.92 -1.02
N MET A 109 -4.75 6.46 -1.70
CA MET A 109 -5.83 7.33 -2.19
C MET A 109 -6.61 8.04 -1.07
N TYR A 110 -6.56 7.52 0.16
CA TYR A 110 -7.20 8.11 1.33
C TYR A 110 -6.22 8.86 2.24
N HIS A 111 -4.96 9.04 1.82
CA HIS A 111 -3.92 9.59 2.69
C HIS A 111 -4.27 10.97 3.26
N PHE A 112 -4.98 11.80 2.49
CA PHE A 112 -5.40 13.13 2.90
C PHE A 112 -6.81 13.19 3.49
N GLU A 113 -7.47 12.05 3.63
CA GLU A 113 -8.82 11.96 4.18
C GLU A 113 -8.78 11.60 5.68
N ASP A 114 -9.69 12.15 6.48
CA ASP A 114 -9.71 11.92 7.94
C ASP A 114 -9.88 10.44 8.31
N PHE A 115 -10.56 9.67 7.45
CA PHE A 115 -10.79 8.24 7.62
C PHE A 115 -9.67 7.37 7.02
N GLY A 116 -8.67 7.99 6.37
CA GLY A 116 -7.50 7.29 5.88
C GLY A 116 -6.74 6.63 7.03
N ILE A 117 -6.19 5.44 6.79
CA ILE A 117 -5.55 4.66 7.85
C ILE A 117 -4.52 5.48 8.63
N VAL A 118 -3.70 6.30 7.96
CA VAL A 118 -2.67 7.15 8.58
C VAL A 118 -3.26 8.16 9.57
N ASN A 119 -4.48 8.64 9.33
CA ASN A 119 -5.15 9.67 10.13
C ASN A 119 -6.06 9.08 11.22
N ASP A 120 -6.42 7.79 11.10
CA ASP A 120 -7.18 7.08 12.12
C ASP A 120 -6.29 6.73 13.34
N LYS A 121 -6.59 7.40 14.47
CA LYS A 121 -5.92 7.17 15.76
C LYS A 121 -6.12 5.77 16.32
N SER A 122 -7.25 5.12 16.02
CA SER A 122 -7.52 3.74 16.50
C SER A 122 -6.56 2.71 15.88
N GLN A 123 -6.01 3.04 14.71
CA GLN A 123 -5.09 2.20 13.96
C GLN A 123 -3.61 2.58 14.21
N GLN A 124 -3.32 3.54 15.10
CA GLN A 124 -1.96 4.05 15.28
C GLN A 124 -1.00 2.95 15.77
N VAL A 125 -1.41 2.17 16.78
CA VAL A 125 -0.58 1.11 17.36
C VAL A 125 -0.37 -0.06 16.39
N SER A 126 -1.38 -0.39 15.57
CA SER A 126 -1.28 -1.50 14.60
C SER A 126 -0.29 -1.23 13.46
N ARG A 127 0.12 0.03 13.28
CA ARG A 127 1.12 0.46 12.29
C ARG A 127 2.52 0.63 12.86
N MET A 128 2.69 0.59 14.17
CA MET A 128 4.01 0.76 14.78
C MET A 128 4.84 -0.53 14.66
N THR A 129 6.15 -0.38 14.44
CA THR A 129 7.09 -1.48 14.66
C THR A 129 7.19 -1.81 16.16
N VAL A 130 7.76 -2.96 16.50
CA VAL A 130 7.95 -3.36 17.91
C VAL A 130 8.75 -2.30 18.68
N GLU A 131 9.79 -1.75 18.06
CA GLU A 131 10.63 -0.70 18.63
C GLU A 131 9.84 0.61 18.82
N GLN A 132 8.97 0.95 17.87
CA GLN A 132 8.10 2.13 17.99
C GLN A 132 7.06 1.96 19.09
N ILE A 133 6.51 0.75 19.28
CA ILE A 133 5.60 0.43 20.39
C ILE A 133 6.33 0.58 21.73
N GLU A 134 7.55 0.04 21.86
CA GLU A 134 8.34 0.15 23.08
C GLU A 134 8.67 1.62 23.40
N ALA A 135 9.10 2.39 22.41
CA ALA A 135 9.36 3.82 22.56
C ALA A 135 8.09 4.59 22.95
N TRP A 136 6.94 4.22 22.39
CA TRP A 136 5.65 4.84 22.72
C TRP A 136 5.23 4.51 24.16
N LEU A 137 5.31 3.23 24.58
CA LEU A 137 4.96 2.80 25.94
C LEU A 137 5.85 3.42 27.02
N THR A 138 7.12 3.69 26.69
CA THR A 138 8.09 4.29 27.62
C THR A 138 8.08 5.82 27.60
N ASN A 139 7.34 6.43 26.66
CA ASN A 139 7.21 7.88 26.57
C ASN A 139 6.18 8.40 27.61
N PRO A 140 6.56 9.32 28.52
CA PRO A 140 5.64 9.93 29.48
C PRO A 140 4.43 10.64 28.85
N GLU A 141 4.56 11.13 27.61
CA GLU A 141 3.50 11.82 26.88
C GLU A 141 2.49 10.88 26.22
N SER A 142 2.74 9.57 26.23
CA SER A 142 1.83 8.56 25.64
C SER A 142 0.56 8.34 26.47
N GLY A 143 0.52 8.84 27.72
CA GLY A 143 -0.57 8.61 28.67
C GLY A 143 -0.65 7.18 29.22
N MET A 144 0.32 6.31 28.90
CA MET A 144 0.39 4.91 29.35
C MET A 144 1.22 4.73 30.63
N THR A 145 2.11 5.66 30.97
CA THR A 145 3.06 5.52 32.10
C THR A 145 2.53 6.05 33.43
N ASP A 146 1.29 6.52 33.52
CA ASP A 146 0.72 7.15 34.73
C ASP A 146 0.14 6.14 35.74
N GLY A 147 0.62 4.90 35.71
CA GLY A 147 0.13 3.78 36.52
C GLY A 147 1.07 3.37 37.66
N GLY A 148 1.72 4.32 38.32
CA GLY A 148 2.62 4.06 39.44
C GLY A 148 2.36 4.97 40.64
N ASP A 149 1.42 4.56 41.50
CA ASP A 149 1.43 4.86 42.94
C ASP A 149 2.06 3.68 43.70
#